data_AF-A0A1C3Y8K7-F1
#
_entry.id   AF-A0A1C3Y8K7-F1
#
_cell.length_a   1.000
_cell.length_b   1.000
_cell.length_c   1.000
_cell.angle_alpha   90.00
_cell.angle_beta   90.00
_cell.angle_gamma   90.00
#
_symmetry.space_group_name_H-M   'P 1'
#
loop_
_entity.id
_entity.type
_entity.pdbx_description
1 polymer ?
#
loop_
_entity_poly.entity_id
_entity_poly.type
_entity_poly.pdbx_seq_one_letter_code
_entity_poly.pdbx_strand_id
1 'polypeptide(L)'
;MNDLPFWKSKTLAEMTTAEWESLCDGCGLCCLNKLEEWDSGDIYFTSVSCKLLDGHSCRCSSYENRWDFVPDCVQLTKENVPEIAWLPPTCGYRLINEGRDLYWWHPLVSGDPETVHAAGISARGRTINENEIDIDDLEDYVVDWPLTVGAEKDEEEA
;
A
#
# COMPACT_ATOMS: atom_id res chain seq x y z
N MET A 1 20.36 -19.66 18.55
CA MET A 1 19.80 -19.94 17.21
C MET A 1 19.09 -18.66 16.82
N ASN A 2 19.56 -17.96 15.79
CA ASN A 2 18.77 -16.87 15.22
C ASN A 2 17.78 -17.53 14.28
N ASP A 3 16.57 -17.81 14.77
CA ASP A 3 15.47 -18.13 13.88
C ASP A 3 15.24 -16.91 12.99
N LEU A 4 15.21 -17.15 11.67
CA LEU A 4 14.90 -16.12 10.71
C LEU A 4 13.47 -15.61 10.97
N PRO A 5 13.21 -14.31 10.78
CA PRO A 5 11.85 -13.80 10.85
C PRO A 5 10.91 -14.56 9.90
N PHE A 6 9.62 -14.61 10.24
CA PHE A 6 8.65 -15.42 9.49
C PHE A 6 8.56 -15.00 8.01
N TRP A 7 8.66 -13.68 7.71
CA TRP A 7 8.60 -13.16 6.34
C TRP A 7 9.83 -13.53 5.50
N LYS A 8 10.92 -14.00 6.12
CA LYS A 8 12.10 -14.52 5.42
C LYS A 8 12.10 -16.05 5.29
N SER A 9 11.28 -16.73 6.08
CA SER A 9 11.30 -18.21 6.18
C SER A 9 10.05 -18.87 5.62
N LYS A 10 8.95 -18.13 5.48
CA LYS A 10 7.66 -18.60 4.98
C LYS A 10 7.30 -17.92 3.67
N THR A 11 6.70 -18.68 2.76
CA THR A 11 5.95 -18.17 1.62
C THR A 11 4.63 -17.53 2.09
N LEU A 12 4.01 -16.69 1.25
CA LEU A 12 2.69 -16.10 1.56
C LEU A 12 1.64 -17.15 1.89
N ALA A 13 1.66 -18.30 1.22
CA ALA A 13 0.74 -19.41 1.45
C ALA A 13 0.83 -19.97 2.89
N GLU A 14 2.06 -20.06 3.43
CA GLU A 14 2.37 -20.62 4.74
C GLU A 14 2.09 -19.68 5.92
N MET A 15 1.83 -18.40 5.65
CA MET A 15 1.57 -17.42 6.70
C MET A 15 0.21 -17.65 7.37
N THR A 16 0.16 -17.45 8.68
CA THR A 16 -1.12 -17.32 9.40
C THR A 16 -1.81 -16.00 9.01
N THR A 17 -3.10 -15.85 9.32
CA THR A 17 -3.81 -14.58 9.10
C THR A 17 -3.13 -13.41 9.82
N ALA A 18 -2.65 -13.61 11.05
CA ALA A 18 -1.95 -12.56 11.80
C ALA A 18 -0.62 -12.15 11.15
N GLU A 19 0.16 -13.12 10.67
CA GLU A 19 1.39 -12.86 9.92
C GLU A 19 1.11 -12.14 8.61
N TRP A 20 0.07 -12.56 7.88
CA TRP A 20 -0.39 -11.91 6.65
C TRP A 20 -0.78 -10.45 6.87
N GLU A 21 -1.68 -10.17 7.83
CA GLU A 21 -2.11 -8.79 8.11
C GLU A 21 -0.94 -7.91 8.57
N SER A 22 0.06 -8.49 9.25
CA SER A 22 1.24 -7.75 9.70
C SER A 22 2.21 -7.33 8.57
N LEU A 23 2.05 -7.85 7.35
CA LEU A 23 2.79 -7.38 6.17
C LEU A 23 2.29 -6.01 5.66
N CYS A 24 1.12 -5.55 6.10
CA CYS A 24 0.66 -4.20 5.80
C CYS A 24 1.45 -3.18 6.63
N ASP A 25 2.30 -2.40 5.96
CA ASP A 25 3.03 -1.29 6.58
C ASP A 25 2.09 -0.15 7.04
N GLY A 26 0.92 0.00 6.42
CA GLY A 26 0.01 1.12 6.67
C GLY A 26 0.38 2.40 5.94
N CYS A 27 1.01 2.28 4.78
CA CYS A 27 1.31 3.43 3.93
C CYS A 27 0.06 4.12 3.37
N GLY A 28 -1.10 3.44 3.31
CA GLY A 28 -2.36 3.98 2.77
C GLY A 28 -2.42 4.08 1.24
N LEU A 29 -1.38 3.63 0.52
CA LEU A 29 -1.30 3.73 -0.95
C LEU A 29 -2.34 2.85 -1.66
N CYS A 30 -2.66 1.69 -1.10
CA CYS A 30 -3.72 0.83 -1.66
C CYS A 30 -5.10 1.50 -1.61
N CYS A 31 -5.31 2.46 -0.70
CA CYS A 31 -6.56 3.21 -0.51
C CYS A 31 -6.69 4.42 -1.44
N LEU A 32 -5.72 4.69 -2.31
CA LEU A 32 -5.86 5.70 -3.35
C LEU A 32 -6.79 5.21 -4.45
N ASN A 33 -7.65 6.09 -4.95
CA ASN A 33 -8.46 5.83 -6.13
C ASN A 33 -7.55 5.66 -7.35
N LYS A 34 -7.95 4.76 -8.23
CA LYS A 34 -7.19 4.37 -9.40
C LYS A 34 -8.08 4.44 -10.62
N LEU A 35 -7.51 4.85 -11.73
CA LEU A 35 -8.16 4.86 -13.02
C LEU A 35 -7.59 3.72 -13.87
N GLU A 36 -8.48 2.97 -14.52
CA GLU A 36 -8.11 1.97 -15.50
C GLU A 36 -8.31 2.57 -16.89
N GLU A 37 -7.27 2.53 -17.71
CA GLU A 37 -7.37 2.93 -19.11
C GLU A 37 -8.05 1.82 -19.92
N TRP A 38 -9.03 2.18 -20.74
CA TRP A 38 -9.99 1.26 -21.31
C TRP A 38 -9.46 0.41 -22.47
N ASP A 39 -8.37 0.82 -23.13
CA ASP A 39 -7.76 0.07 -24.25
C ASP A 39 -6.65 -0.87 -23.76
N SER A 40 -5.76 -0.38 -22.91
CA SER A 40 -4.58 -1.10 -22.39
C SER A 40 -4.83 -1.90 -21.11
N GLY A 41 -5.79 -1.48 -20.29
CA GLY A 41 -5.96 -1.97 -18.92
C GLY A 41 -4.90 -1.41 -17.94
N ASP A 42 -4.15 -0.39 -18.34
CA ASP A 42 -3.15 0.23 -17.49
C ASP A 42 -3.82 0.96 -16.31
N ILE A 43 -3.25 0.79 -15.12
CA ILE A 43 -3.77 1.35 -13.88
C ILE A 43 -2.95 2.57 -13.46
N TYR A 44 -3.63 3.70 -13.32
CA TYR A 44 -3.08 4.98 -12.92
C TYR A 44 -3.50 5.33 -11.49
N PHE A 45 -2.55 5.77 -10.67
CA PHE A 45 -2.84 6.28 -9.33
C PHE A 45 -3.37 7.70 -9.39
N THR A 46 -4.22 8.06 -8.44
CA THR A 46 -4.61 9.45 -8.17
C THR A 46 -4.18 9.87 -6.77
N SER A 47 -4.05 11.18 -6.51
CA SER A 47 -3.89 11.72 -5.16
C SER A 47 -5.19 11.71 -4.35
N VAL A 48 -6.24 11.07 -4.85
CA VAL A 48 -7.55 11.03 -4.19
C VAL A 48 -7.64 9.77 -3.36
N SER A 49 -7.89 9.93 -2.07
CA SER A 49 -8.05 8.81 -1.15
C SER A 49 -9.51 8.40 -1.02
N CYS A 50 -9.73 7.09 -0.89
CA CYS A 50 -10.99 6.49 -0.43
C CYS A 50 -11.57 7.25 0.77
N LYS A 51 -12.90 7.41 0.81
CA LYS A 51 -13.60 8.12 1.89
C LYS A 51 -13.32 7.60 3.29
N LEU A 52 -12.96 6.33 3.42
CA LEU A 52 -12.65 5.70 4.71
C LEU A 52 -11.19 5.88 5.15
N LEU A 53 -10.29 6.36 4.28
CA LEU A 53 -8.89 6.57 4.64
C LEU A 53 -8.76 7.80 5.54
N ASP A 54 -8.20 7.61 6.73
CA ASP A 54 -7.76 8.73 7.55
C ASP A 54 -6.40 9.25 7.02
N GLY A 55 -6.40 10.48 6.50
CA GLY A 55 -5.23 11.08 5.83
C GLY A 55 -4.03 11.36 6.75
N HIS A 56 -4.21 11.25 8.07
CA HIS A 56 -3.13 11.37 9.04
C HIS A 56 -2.54 10.00 9.40
N SER A 57 -3.32 9.08 9.93
CA SER A 57 -2.85 7.75 10.34
C SER A 57 -2.60 6.79 9.16
N CYS A 58 -3.11 7.11 7.97
CA CYS A 58 -3.13 6.23 6.79
C CYS A 58 -3.81 4.88 7.05
N ARG A 59 -4.75 4.83 7.99
CA ARG A 59 -5.55 3.65 8.30
C ARG A 59 -6.99 3.83 7.84
N CYS A 60 -7.61 2.71 7.47
CA CYS A 60 -9.04 2.69 7.20
C CYS A 60 -9.80 2.84 8.51
N SER A 61 -10.68 3.84 8.57
CA SER A 61 -11.54 4.14 9.72
C SER A 61 -12.57 3.05 10.02
N SER A 62 -12.86 2.17 9.07
CA SER A 62 -13.81 1.07 9.21
C SER A 62 -13.32 -0.18 8.47
N TYR A 63 -12.09 -0.63 8.75
CA TYR A 63 -11.48 -1.73 7.98
C TYR A 63 -12.34 -3.00 7.95
N GLU A 64 -12.92 -3.42 9.08
CA GLU A 64 -13.73 -4.64 9.15
C GLU A 64 -15.06 -4.53 8.38
N ASN A 65 -15.67 -3.34 8.34
CA ASN A 65 -16.97 -3.11 7.69
C ASN A 65 -16.83 -2.32 6.37
N ARG A 66 -15.62 -2.27 5.79
CA ARG A 66 -15.30 -1.34 4.69
C ARG A 66 -16.18 -1.54 3.46
N TRP A 67 -16.59 -2.76 3.17
CA TRP A 67 -17.45 -3.07 2.02
C TRP A 67 -18.89 -2.59 2.17
N ASP A 68 -19.36 -2.31 3.39
CA ASP A 68 -20.66 -1.68 3.61
C ASP A 68 -20.69 -0.25 3.05
N PHE A 69 -19.51 0.38 2.94
CA PHE A 69 -19.35 1.75 2.49
C PHE A 69 -18.67 1.84 1.12
N VAL A 70 -17.71 0.96 0.83
CA VAL A 70 -16.86 0.95 -0.37
C VAL A 70 -16.86 -0.48 -0.94
N PRO A 71 -17.91 -0.86 -1.71
CA PRO A 71 -18.04 -2.21 -2.26
C PRO A 71 -16.86 -2.63 -3.14
N ASP A 72 -16.24 -1.66 -3.83
CA ASP A 72 -15.12 -1.89 -4.74
C ASP A 72 -13.75 -1.92 -4.03
N CYS A 73 -13.73 -1.90 -2.69
CA CYS A 73 -12.48 -2.00 -1.94
C CYS A 73 -11.81 -3.36 -2.18
N VAL A 74 -10.64 -3.32 -2.84
CA VAL A 74 -9.86 -4.52 -3.13
C VAL A 74 -9.30 -5.09 -1.83
N GLN A 75 -9.71 -6.32 -1.50
CA GLN A 75 -9.04 -7.10 -0.47
C GLN A 75 -7.83 -7.80 -1.06
N LEU A 76 -6.66 -7.56 -0.46
CA LEU A 76 -5.47 -8.32 -0.77
C LEU A 76 -5.57 -9.69 -0.10
N THR A 77 -5.44 -10.75 -0.89
CA THR A 77 -5.36 -12.13 -0.45
C THR A 77 -4.10 -12.77 -0.98
N LYS A 78 -3.73 -13.92 -0.40
CA LYS A 78 -2.55 -14.68 -0.82
C LYS A 78 -2.64 -15.11 -2.28
N GLU A 79 -3.85 -15.31 -2.77
CA GLU A 79 -4.16 -15.78 -4.11
C GLU A 79 -4.09 -14.66 -5.14
N ASN A 80 -4.57 -13.45 -4.81
CA ASN A 80 -4.67 -12.37 -5.80
C ASN A 80 -3.45 -11.43 -5.83
N VAL A 81 -2.67 -11.31 -4.75
CA VAL A 81 -1.50 -10.43 -4.72
C VAL A 81 -0.52 -10.66 -5.89
N PRO A 82 -0.23 -11.90 -6.32
CA PRO A 82 0.59 -12.15 -7.50
C PRO A 82 0.04 -11.57 -8.81
N GLU A 83 -1.28 -11.34 -8.89
CA GLU A 83 -1.98 -10.85 -10.08
C GLU A 83 -2.15 -9.31 -10.06
N ILE A 84 -1.94 -8.66 -8.91
CA ILE A 84 -2.13 -7.21 -8.75
C ILE A 84 -0.85 -6.46 -9.11
N ALA A 85 -0.70 -6.14 -10.39
CA ALA A 85 0.49 -5.47 -10.93
C ALA A 85 0.71 -4.04 -10.42
N TRP A 86 -0.35 -3.33 -10.00
CA TRP A 86 -0.27 -1.93 -9.57
C TRP A 86 0.22 -1.73 -8.13
N LEU A 87 0.44 -2.80 -7.35
CA LEU A 87 0.94 -2.65 -5.99
C LEU A 87 2.24 -1.84 -5.97
N PRO A 88 2.36 -0.83 -5.08
CA PRO A 88 3.59 -0.04 -4.94
C PRO A 88 4.84 -0.92 -4.80
N PRO A 89 6.00 -0.53 -5.34
CA PRO A 89 7.23 -1.34 -5.29
C PRO A 89 7.74 -1.59 -3.87
N THR A 90 7.28 -0.80 -2.90
CA THR A 90 7.60 -0.93 -1.46
C THR A 90 6.56 -1.71 -0.67
N CYS A 91 5.45 -2.12 -1.27
CA CYS A 91 4.37 -2.82 -0.59
C CYS A 91 4.87 -4.14 0.01
N GLY A 92 4.67 -4.35 1.32
CA GLY A 92 5.12 -5.55 2.02
C GLY A 92 4.64 -6.85 1.37
N TYR A 93 3.37 -6.92 0.96
CA TYR A 93 2.83 -8.09 0.25
C TYR A 93 3.55 -8.40 -1.06
N ARG A 94 3.84 -7.37 -1.84
CA ARG A 94 4.56 -7.48 -3.12
C ARG A 94 6.00 -7.92 -2.90
N LEU A 95 6.70 -7.29 -1.96
CA LEU A 95 8.09 -7.61 -1.64
C LEU A 95 8.24 -9.09 -1.27
N ILE A 96 7.41 -9.58 -0.35
CA ILE A 96 7.48 -10.98 0.08
C ILE A 96 7.08 -11.94 -1.07
N ASN A 97 6.09 -11.58 -1.89
CA ASN A 97 5.73 -12.37 -3.06
C ASN A 97 6.90 -12.49 -4.06
N GLU A 98 7.67 -11.42 -4.24
CA GLU A 98 8.86 -11.36 -5.11
C GLU A 98 10.12 -11.96 -4.45
N GLY A 99 10.03 -12.47 -3.22
CA GLY A 99 11.18 -13.01 -2.47
C GLY A 99 12.17 -11.94 -1.99
N ARG A 100 11.74 -10.68 -1.93
CA ARG A 100 12.52 -9.54 -1.42
C ARG A 100 12.29 -9.37 0.08
N ASP A 101 13.26 -8.75 0.76
CA ASP A 101 13.11 -8.39 2.17
C ASP A 101 12.31 -7.11 2.36
N LEU A 102 11.80 -6.91 3.57
CA LEU A 102 11.16 -5.67 4.00
C LEU A 102 12.22 -4.60 4.26
N TYR A 103 11.91 -3.35 3.93
CA TYR A 103 12.79 -2.22 4.19
C TYR A 103 12.91 -1.92 5.69
N TRP A 104 13.96 -1.18 6.07
CA TRP A 104 14.28 -0.86 7.47
C TRP A 104 13.16 -0.13 8.23
N TRP A 105 12.34 0.64 7.51
CA TRP A 105 11.22 1.42 8.06
C TRP A 105 9.93 0.60 8.18
N HIS A 106 9.90 -0.64 7.71
CA HIS A 106 8.70 -1.47 7.83
C HIS A 106 8.45 -1.81 9.32
N PRO A 107 7.21 -1.78 9.84
CA PRO A 107 6.94 -1.99 11.27
C PRO A 107 7.46 -3.32 11.84
N LEU A 108 7.44 -4.39 11.03
CA LEU A 108 8.04 -5.69 11.40
C LEU A 108 9.56 -5.63 11.60
N VAL A 109 10.25 -4.67 10.99
CA VAL A 109 11.70 -4.47 11.07
C VAL A 109 12.05 -3.40 12.12
N SER A 110 11.39 -2.24 12.06
CA SER A 110 11.65 -1.10 12.94
C SER A 110 11.01 -1.22 14.33
N GLY A 111 9.92 -1.97 14.44
CA GLY A 111 9.06 -2.01 15.63
C GLY A 111 8.18 -0.77 15.82
N ASP A 112 8.22 0.19 14.89
CA ASP A 112 7.51 1.47 15.01
C ASP A 112 6.77 1.83 13.70
N PRO A 113 5.43 1.89 13.69
CA PRO A 113 4.66 2.28 12.52
C PRO A 113 4.92 3.71 12.04
N GLU A 114 5.40 4.61 12.90
CA GLU A 114 5.69 5.99 12.48
C GLU A 114 6.89 6.08 11.52
N THR A 115 7.75 5.05 11.50
CA THR A 115 8.90 5.02 10.58
C THR A 115 8.50 4.97 9.11
N VAL A 116 7.32 4.43 8.77
CA VAL A 116 6.74 4.46 7.41
C VAL A 116 6.53 5.90 6.93
N HIS A 117 6.02 6.75 7.82
CA HIS A 117 5.75 8.16 7.56
C HIS A 117 7.04 8.97 7.54
N ALA A 118 7.93 8.74 8.51
CA ALA A 118 9.25 9.38 8.56
C ALA A 118 10.11 9.05 7.32
N ALA A 119 9.94 7.86 6.75
CA ALA A 119 10.63 7.45 5.53
C ALA A 119 10.03 8.05 4.25
N GLY A 120 8.87 8.71 4.31
CA GLY A 120 8.22 9.35 3.15
C GLY A 120 7.43 8.38 2.26
N ILE A 121 7.16 7.16 2.74
CA ILE A 121 6.56 6.08 1.92
C ILE A 121 5.02 6.14 1.95
N SER A 122 4.44 6.79 2.97
CA SER A 122 2.99 6.86 3.13
C SER A 122 2.32 7.94 2.29
N ALA A 123 1.00 7.81 2.13
CA ALA A 123 0.09 8.82 1.61
C ALA A 123 -0.15 10.02 2.55
N ARG A 124 0.40 10.01 3.78
CA ARG A 124 0.14 11.01 4.82
C ARG A 124 0.40 12.43 4.31
N GLY A 125 -0.64 13.28 4.37
CA GLY A 125 -0.55 14.69 3.96
C GLY A 125 -0.40 14.91 2.44
N ARG A 126 -0.61 13.88 1.61
CA ARG A 126 -0.46 13.94 0.15
C ARG A 126 -1.75 13.69 -0.61
N THR A 127 -2.88 13.58 0.10
CA THR A 127 -4.15 13.14 -0.47
C THR A 127 -5.31 14.09 -0.18
N ILE A 128 -6.31 14.06 -1.05
CA ILE A 128 -7.61 14.73 -0.88
C ILE A 128 -8.67 13.63 -0.73
N ASN A 129 -9.63 13.78 0.19
CA ASN A 129 -10.67 12.77 0.36
C ASN A 129 -11.64 12.79 -0.83
N GLU A 130 -12.08 11.62 -1.29
CA GLU A 130 -13.00 11.54 -2.44
C GLU A 130 -14.34 12.26 -2.22
N ASN A 131 -14.77 12.50 -0.98
CA ASN A 131 -15.97 13.29 -0.70
C ASN A 131 -15.79 14.80 -0.96
N GLU A 132 -14.56 15.27 -1.16
CA GLU A 132 -14.23 16.69 -1.36
C GLU A 132 -14.16 17.08 -2.83
N ILE A 133 -14.26 16.12 -3.75
CA ILE A 133 -14.16 16.34 -5.20
C ILE A 133 -15.31 15.65 -5.94
N ASP A 134 -15.49 15.99 -7.21
CA ASP A 134 -16.33 15.20 -8.11
C ASP A 134 -15.55 13.96 -8.58
N ILE A 135 -16.24 12.83 -8.72
CA ILE A 135 -15.64 11.58 -9.21
C ILE A 135 -15.27 11.68 -10.68
N ASP A 136 -16.00 12.51 -11.43
CA ASP A 136 -15.73 12.77 -12.85
C ASP A 136 -14.41 13.57 -13.03
N ASP A 137 -13.90 14.20 -11.97
CA ASP A 137 -12.65 14.98 -12.00
C ASP A 137 -11.41 14.15 -11.61
N LEU A 138 -11.53 12.84 -11.36
CA LEU A 138 -10.41 11.99 -10.90
C LEU A 138 -9.16 12.06 -11.82
N GLU A 139 -9.36 12.26 -13.12
CA GLU A 139 -8.28 12.38 -14.11
C GLU A 139 -7.35 13.57 -13.83
N ASP A 140 -7.86 14.66 -13.25
CA ASP A 140 -7.07 15.85 -12.90
C ASP A 140 -6.12 15.61 -11.71
N TYR A 141 -6.31 14.51 -10.99
CA TYR A 141 -5.55 14.15 -9.79
C TYR A 141 -4.57 12.99 -10.03
N VAL A 142 -4.31 12.62 -11.28
CA VAL A 142 -3.38 11.52 -11.60
C VAL A 142 -1.96 11.85 -11.13
N VAL A 143 -1.31 10.87 -10.49
CA VAL A 143 0.02 10.98 -9.90
C VAL A 143 0.83 9.69 -10.07
N ASP A 144 2.16 9.82 -10.12
CA ASP A 144 3.10 8.71 -10.27
C ASP A 144 3.84 8.35 -8.97
N TRP A 145 3.83 9.24 -7.98
CA TRP A 145 4.63 9.07 -6.78
C TRP A 145 4.41 7.77 -5.99
N PRO A 146 3.22 7.12 -5.97
CA PRO A 146 3.07 5.81 -5.33
C PRO A 146 3.92 4.70 -5.98
N LEU A 147 4.36 4.90 -7.23
CA LEU A 147 5.24 3.99 -7.96
C LEU A 147 6.73 4.32 -7.77
N THR A 148 7.05 5.50 -7.23
CA THR A 148 8.43 5.96 -7.02
C THR A 148 8.79 6.17 -5.54
N VAL A 149 7.85 5.96 -4.62
CA VAL A 149 8.15 5.96 -3.17
C VAL A 149 9.31 5.02 -2.86
N GLY A 150 10.30 5.53 -2.13
CA GLY A 150 11.50 4.78 -1.77
C GLY A 150 12.62 4.78 -2.81
N ALA A 151 12.39 5.28 -4.04
CA ALA A 151 13.43 5.38 -5.06
C ALA A 151 14.43 6.51 -4.80
N GLU A 152 13.98 7.63 -4.21
CA GLU A 152 14.81 8.83 -4.02
C GLU A 152 15.94 8.70 -2.98
N LYS A 153 16.00 7.58 -2.23
CA LYS A 153 17.08 7.35 -1.25
C LYS A 153 18.22 6.46 -1.74
N ASP A 154 18.07 5.81 -2.90
CA ASP A 154 19.13 4.99 -3.47
C ASP A 154 20.16 5.82 -4.27
N GLU A 155 19.85 7.08 -4.64
CA GLU A 155 20.76 7.96 -5.40
C GLU A 155 21.75 8.75 -4.54
N GLU A 156 21.49 8.92 -3.23
CA GLU A 156 22.38 9.66 -2.32
C GLU A 156 23.45 8.78 -1.62
N GLU A 157 23.43 7.45 -1.85
CA GLU A 157 24.40 6.49 -1.29
C GLU A 157 25.28 5.79 -2.36
N ALA A 158 25.31 6.29 -3.60
CA ALA A 158 26.17 5.78 -4.68
C ALA A 158 27.45 6.62 -4.91
#